data_AF-A0A6G0QLF9-F1
#
_entry.id   AF-A0A6G0QLF9-F1
#
_cell.length_a   1.000
_cell.length_b   1.000
_cell.length_c   1.000
_cell.angle_alpha   90.00
_cell.angle_beta   90.00
_cell.angle_gamma   90.00
#
_symmetry.space_group_name_H-M   'P 1'
#
loop_
_entity.id
_entity.type
_entity.pdbx_description
1 polymer ?
#
loop_
_entity_poly.entity_id
_entity_poly.type
_entity_poly.pdbx_seq_one_letter_code
_entity_poly.pdbx_strand_id
1 'polypeptide(L)'
;METETLLAYLNETLELPHPPNFIKATLPVLQRAIIEQYHGIHLETPLTADVDPRARLRKTMTHNTILGMLYAANGDTARGRQMISRLMEDVKRLHFDGIHTLTFVFNSERVAHL
;
A
#
# COMPACT_ATOMS: atom_id res chain seq x y z
N MET A 1 23.83 -5.02 14.87
CA MET A 1 22.38 -5.20 15.15
C MET A 1 21.50 -4.14 14.48
N GLU A 2 21.56 -2.84 14.83
CA GLU A 2 20.70 -1.81 14.18
C GLU A 2 21.22 -1.40 12.79
N THR A 3 22.51 -1.06 12.67
CA THR A 3 23.13 -0.69 11.39
C THR A 3 23.01 -1.80 10.34
N GLU A 4 23.21 -3.06 10.74
CA GLU A 4 23.04 -4.22 9.85
C GLU A 4 21.59 -4.37 9.37
N THR A 5 20.61 -4.15 10.26
CA THR A 5 19.19 -4.18 9.90
C THR A 5 18.86 -3.06 8.90
N LEU A 6 19.40 -1.85 9.12
CA LEU A 6 19.22 -0.75 8.17
C LEU A 6 19.85 -1.07 6.81
N LEU A 7 21.05 -1.65 6.79
CA LEU A 7 21.73 -2.02 5.56
C LEU A 7 21.00 -3.14 4.82
N ALA A 8 20.50 -4.16 5.52
CA ALA A 8 19.71 -5.22 4.91
C ALA A 8 18.40 -4.67 4.30
N TYR A 9 17.76 -3.73 5.00
CA TYR A 9 16.56 -3.06 4.52
C TYR A 9 16.81 -2.21 3.27
N LEU A 10 17.89 -1.41 3.27
CA LEU A 10 18.28 -0.58 2.13
C LEU A 10 18.82 -1.42 0.95
N ASN A 11 19.34 -2.62 1.20
CA ASN A 11 19.77 -3.53 0.14
C ASN A 11 18.63 -4.42 -0.37
N GLU A 12 17.39 -4.20 0.09
CA GLU A 12 16.20 -4.96 -0.29
C GLU A 12 16.30 -6.46 0.06
N THR A 13 17.25 -6.85 0.91
CA THR A 13 17.38 -8.24 1.42
C THR A 13 16.53 -8.48 2.66
N LEU A 14 16.03 -7.41 3.28
CA LEU A 14 15.05 -7.44 4.35
C LEU A 14 13.81 -6.64 3.96
N GLU A 15 12.71 -7.36 3.76
CA GLU A 15 11.43 -6.77 3.42
C GLU A 15 10.62 -6.45 4.69
N LEU A 16 10.27 -5.17 4.88
CA LEU A 16 9.46 -4.70 6.01
C LEU A 16 8.27 -3.87 5.52
N PRO A 17 7.14 -3.90 6.24
CA PRO A 17 5.95 -3.11 5.88
C PRO A 17 6.12 -1.60 6.15
N HIS A 18 7.21 -1.20 6.79
CA HIS A 18 7.57 0.19 7.00
C HIS A 18 9.08 0.28 7.33
N PRO A 19 9.69 1.47 7.26
CA PRO A 19 11.06 1.65 7.72
C PRO A 19 11.29 1.15 9.16
N PRO A 20 12.47 0.61 9.50
CA PRO A 20 12.75 0.08 10.83
C PRO A 20 12.50 1.11 11.94
N ASN A 21 11.75 0.75 12.99
CA ASN A 21 11.30 1.73 14.00
C ASN A 21 12.45 2.47 14.73
N PHE A 22 13.61 1.83 14.90
CA PHE A 22 14.75 2.43 15.59
C PHE A 22 15.24 3.70 14.88
N ILE A 23 15.01 3.85 13.57
CA ILE A 23 15.43 5.06 12.84
C ILE A 23 14.78 6.32 13.42
N LYS A 24 13.61 6.20 14.05
CA LYS A 24 12.92 7.32 14.72
C LYS A 24 13.68 7.82 15.94
N ALA A 25 14.40 6.93 16.62
CA ALA A 25 15.19 7.24 17.80
C ALA A 25 16.64 7.58 17.46
N THR A 26 17.19 7.01 16.38
CA THR A 26 18.63 7.10 16.07
C THR A 26 18.97 8.12 14.99
N LEU A 27 18.03 8.53 14.12
CA LEU A 27 18.33 9.41 12.99
C LEU A 27 17.69 10.81 13.12
N PRO A 28 18.41 11.87 12.72
CA PRO A 28 17.84 13.20 12.51
C PRO A 28 16.66 13.20 11.53
N VAL A 29 15.77 14.18 11.67
CA VAL A 29 14.54 14.33 10.87
C VAL A 29 14.78 14.17 9.37
N LEU A 30 15.80 14.84 8.81
CA LEU A 30 16.08 14.80 7.38
C LEU A 30 16.46 13.39 6.91
N GLN A 31 17.28 12.66 7.68
CA GLN A 31 17.69 11.31 7.33
C GLN A 31 16.52 10.33 7.39
N ARG A 32 15.60 10.51 8.35
CA ARG A 32 14.36 9.73 8.41
C ARG A 32 13.48 9.95 7.18
N ALA A 33 13.30 11.21 6.77
CA ALA A 33 12.53 11.54 5.59
C ALA A 33 13.11 10.90 4.32
N ILE A 34 14.44 10.87 4.19
CA ILE A 34 15.12 10.20 3.06
C ILE A 34 14.82 8.69 3.05
N ILE A 35 14.84 8.02 4.20
CA ILE A 35 14.55 6.58 4.28
C ILE A 35 13.05 6.30 4.03
N GLU A 36 12.16 7.15 4.52
CA GLU A 36 10.72 7.04 4.25
C GLU A 36 10.44 7.22 2.74
N GLN A 37 11.12 8.16 2.09
CA GLN A 37 11.04 8.34 0.65
C GLN A 37 11.62 7.14 -0.11
N TYR A 38 12.78 6.61 0.33
CA TYR A 38 13.37 5.40 -0.22
C TYR A 38 12.37 4.24 -0.20
N HIS A 39 11.72 3.99 0.94
CA HIS A 39 10.69 2.95 1.05
C HIS A 39 9.56 3.15 0.04
N GLY A 40 9.07 4.38 -0.09
CA GLY A 40 8.00 4.70 -1.03
C GLY A 40 8.37 4.49 -2.50
N ILE A 41 9.66 4.61 -2.85
CA ILE A 41 10.13 4.48 -4.24
C ILE A 41 10.51 3.04 -4.58
N HIS A 42 11.16 2.33 -3.65
CA HIS A 42 11.82 1.06 -3.94
C HIS A 42 11.10 -0.16 -3.36
N LEU A 43 10.31 0.01 -2.30
CA LEU A 43 9.71 -1.11 -1.57
C LEU A 43 8.18 -1.15 -1.69
N GLU A 44 7.52 0.02 -1.78
CA GLU A 44 6.09 0.06 -2.08
C GLU A 44 5.80 -0.60 -3.44
N THR A 45 4.83 -1.51 -3.47
CA THR A 45 4.45 -2.23 -4.68
C THR A 45 3.04 -1.82 -5.14
N PRO A 46 2.88 -1.27 -6.36
CA PRO A 46 1.57 -0.95 -6.92
C PRO A 46 0.98 -2.15 -7.66
N LEU A 47 -0.28 -2.49 -7.37
CA LEU A 47 -1.12 -3.34 -8.21
C LEU A 47 -2.22 -2.50 -8.85
N THR A 48 -2.42 -2.67 -10.16
CA THR A 48 -3.41 -1.92 -10.92
C THR A 48 -4.55 -2.81 -11.38
N ALA A 49 -5.78 -2.32 -11.25
CA ALA A 49 -6.96 -2.90 -11.86
C ALA A 49 -7.50 -1.97 -12.96
N ASP A 50 -7.90 -2.56 -14.08
CA ASP A 50 -8.65 -1.88 -15.12
C ASP A 50 -10.12 -1.75 -14.70
N VAL A 51 -10.65 -0.54 -14.82
CA VAL A 51 -11.97 -0.16 -14.36
C VAL A 51 -12.85 0.04 -15.59
N ASP A 52 -13.91 -0.77 -15.69
CA ASP A 52 -14.90 -0.61 -16.75
C ASP A 52 -15.52 0.81 -16.69
N PRO A 53 -15.70 1.52 -17.83
CA PRO A 53 -16.30 2.85 -17.86
C PRO A 53 -17.71 2.95 -17.23
N ARG A 54 -18.41 1.83 -17.07
CA ARG A 54 -19.71 1.74 -16.39
C ARG A 54 -19.58 1.77 -14.88
N ALA A 55 -18.39 1.49 -14.33
CA ALA A 55 -18.12 1.67 -12.93
C ALA A 55 -18.30 3.16 -12.60
N ARG A 56 -19.17 3.46 -11.63
CA ARG A 56 -19.53 4.83 -11.25
C ARG A 56 -18.45 5.49 -10.40
N LEU A 57 -17.18 5.38 -10.80
CA LEU A 57 -16.05 6.01 -10.15
C LEU A 57 -15.82 7.42 -10.72
N ARG A 58 -15.45 8.35 -9.86
CA ARG A 58 -15.08 9.71 -10.23
C ARG A 58 -13.71 10.03 -9.68
N LYS A 59 -12.92 10.80 -10.44
CA LYS A 59 -11.59 11.27 -9.99
C LYS A 59 -11.61 11.98 -8.63
N THR A 60 -12.71 12.66 -8.32
CA THR A 60 -12.87 13.41 -7.07
C THR A 60 -13.32 12.56 -5.88
N MET A 61 -13.56 11.26 -6.08
CA MET A 61 -13.93 10.38 -4.97
C MET A 61 -12.76 10.21 -4.01
N THR A 62 -13.08 10.23 -2.72
CA THR A 62 -12.08 9.97 -1.68
C THR A 62 -11.74 8.49 -1.65
N HIS A 63 -10.53 8.16 -1.17
CA HIS A 63 -10.10 6.77 -1.00
C HIS A 63 -11.09 5.98 -0.14
N ASN A 64 -11.63 6.59 0.93
CA ASN A 64 -12.63 5.97 1.81
C ASN A 64 -13.94 5.66 1.08
N THR A 65 -14.38 6.52 0.17
CA THR A 65 -15.58 6.27 -0.64
C THR A 65 -15.39 5.07 -1.56
N ILE A 66 -14.24 4.99 -2.25
CA ILE A 66 -13.95 3.87 -3.16
C ILE A 66 -13.81 2.56 -2.36
N LEU A 67 -13.12 2.60 -1.22
CA LEU A 67 -13.00 1.46 -0.31
C LEU A 67 -14.36 0.98 0.21
N GLY A 68 -15.24 1.89 0.61
CA GLY A 68 -16.60 1.56 1.04
C GLY A 68 -17.43 0.91 -0.08
N MET A 69 -17.28 1.37 -1.32
CA MET A 69 -17.91 0.75 -2.48
C MET A 69 -17.37 -0.66 -2.73
N LEU A 70 -16.05 -0.87 -2.66
CA LEU A 70 -15.44 -2.20 -2.80
C LEU A 70 -15.93 -3.16 -1.71
N TYR A 71 -16.00 -2.68 -0.46
CA TYR A 71 -16.53 -3.48 0.66
C TYR A 71 -17.99 -3.88 0.44
N ALA A 72 -18.84 -2.92 0.05
CA ALA A 72 -20.25 -3.20 -0.22
C ALA A 72 -20.43 -4.18 -1.39
N ALA A 73 -19.62 -4.07 -2.45
CA ALA A 73 -19.71 -4.92 -3.63
C ALA A 73 -19.23 -6.37 -3.40
N ASN A 74 -18.33 -6.59 -2.44
CA ASN A 74 -17.76 -7.92 -2.14
C ASN A 74 -18.29 -8.53 -0.83
N GLY A 75 -19.19 -7.82 -0.14
CA GLY A 75 -19.66 -8.19 1.21
C GLY A 75 -20.73 -9.29 1.26
N ASP A 76 -21.25 -9.71 0.11
CA ASP A 76 -22.40 -10.63 -0.01
C ASP A 76 -22.05 -12.07 0.40
N THR A 77 -20.82 -12.52 0.16
CA THR A 77 -20.35 -13.86 0.50
C THR A 77 -19.34 -13.84 1.65
N ALA A 78 -19.21 -14.96 2.38
CA ALA A 78 -18.21 -15.08 3.42
C ALA A 78 -16.78 -14.98 2.86
N ARG A 79 -16.54 -15.58 1.68
CA ARG A 79 -15.27 -15.50 0.96
C ARG A 79 -14.97 -14.07 0.49
N GLY A 80 -15.95 -13.39 -0.10
CA GLY A 80 -15.80 -12.01 -0.54
C GLY A 80 -15.47 -11.07 0.62
N ARG A 81 -16.14 -11.24 1.77
CA ARG A 81 -15.83 -10.50 3.02
C ARG A 81 -14.40 -10.75 3.49
N GLN A 82 -13.94 -12.00 3.52
CA GLN A 82 -12.55 -12.30 3.89
C GLN A 82 -11.54 -11.66 2.94
N MET A 83 -11.77 -11.76 1.63
CA MET A 83 -10.90 -11.16 0.61
C MET A 83 -10.82 -9.63 0.74
N ILE A 84 -11.96 -8.96 0.85
CA ILE A 84 -11.98 -7.49 0.92
C ILE A 84 -11.45 -6.97 2.26
N SER A 85 -11.70 -7.68 3.37
CA SER A 85 -11.09 -7.35 4.65
C SER A 85 -9.56 -7.46 4.59
N ARG A 86 -9.03 -8.53 3.99
CA ARG A 86 -7.59 -8.70 3.82
C ARG A 86 -6.98 -7.59 2.97
N LEU A 87 -7.60 -7.27 1.83
CA LEU A 87 -7.18 -6.16 0.99
C LEU A 87 -7.14 -4.84 1.77
N MET A 88 -8.17 -4.56 2.58
CA MET A 88 -8.26 -3.33 3.36
C MET A 88 -7.23 -3.26 4.50
N GLU A 89 -6.81 -4.39 5.07
CA GLU A 89 -5.76 -4.45 6.08
C GLU A 89 -4.37 -4.16 5.48
N ASP A 90 -4.13 -4.62 4.26
CA ASP A 90 -2.80 -4.63 3.64
C ASP A 90 -2.52 -3.41 2.73
N VAL A 91 -3.57 -2.78 2.17
CA VAL A 91 -3.43 -1.61 1.29
C VAL A 91 -3.04 -0.36 2.07
N LYS A 92 -1.89 0.22 1.70
CA LYS A 92 -1.39 1.50 2.23
C LYS A 92 -2.12 2.70 1.60
N ARG A 93 -2.32 2.66 0.29
CA ARG A 93 -2.87 3.77 -0.49
C ARG A 93 -3.71 3.23 -1.65
N LEU A 94 -4.86 3.85 -1.89
CA LEU A 94 -5.71 3.56 -3.04
C LEU A 94 -5.82 4.83 -3.89
N HIS A 95 -5.75 4.75 -5.21
CA HIS A 95 -5.93 5.91 -6.08
C HIS A 95 -6.62 5.53 -7.38
N PHE A 96 -7.58 6.35 -7.81
CA PHE A 96 -8.18 6.25 -9.15
C PHE A 96 -7.71 7.43 -10.00
N ASP A 97 -7.15 7.14 -11.18
CA ASP A 97 -6.60 8.15 -12.08
C ASP A 97 -7.67 9.10 -12.67
N GLY A 98 -8.93 8.68 -12.62
CA GLY A 98 -10.08 9.39 -13.16
C GLY A 98 -10.53 8.89 -14.53
N ILE A 99 -9.89 7.84 -15.06
CA ILE A 99 -10.12 7.31 -16.39
C ILE A 99 -10.52 5.83 -16.27
N HIS A 100 -9.55 4.95 -16.09
CA HIS A 100 -9.77 3.51 -16.10
C HIS A 100 -8.81 2.75 -15.17
N THR A 101 -7.91 3.42 -14.43
CA THR A 101 -6.92 2.71 -13.59
C THR A 101 -7.16 2.97 -12.11
N LEU A 102 -7.45 1.88 -11.40
CA LEU A 102 -7.45 1.85 -9.94
C LEU A 102 -6.14 1.23 -9.45
N THR A 103 -5.37 1.99 -8.68
CA THR A 103 -4.06 1.58 -8.14
C THR A 103 -4.15 1.32 -6.65
N PHE A 104 -3.74 0.13 -6.24
CA PHE A 104 -3.58 -0.29 -4.86
C PHE A 104 -2.09 -0.34 -4.54
N VAL A 105 -1.63 0.43 -3.56
CA VAL A 105 -0.23 0.44 -3.15
C VAL A 105 -0.10 -0.33 -1.85
N PHE A 106 0.77 -1.35 -1.88
CA PHE A 106 1.13 -2.18 -0.73
C PHE A 106 2.50 -1.74 -0.21
N ASN A 107 2.75 -1.99 1.07
CA ASN A 107 4.03 -1.63 1.67
C ASN A 107 5.21 -2.49 1.17
N SER A 108 4.94 -3.62 0.55
CA SER A 108 5.96 -4.55 0.07
C SER A 108 5.40 -5.52 -0.98
N GLU A 109 6.28 -6.13 -1.77
CA GLU A 109 5.93 -7.06 -2.85
C GLU A 109 5.26 -8.33 -2.31
N ARG A 110 5.80 -8.90 -1.24
CA ARG A 110 5.22 -10.08 -0.59
C ARG A 110 3.80 -9.84 -0.13
N VAL A 111 3.51 -8.68 0.46
CA VAL A 111 2.15 -8.33 0.88
C VAL A 111 1.21 -8.18 -0.31
N ALA A 112 1.70 -7.69 -1.45
CA ALA A 112 0.90 -7.57 -2.66
C ALA A 112 0.49 -8.94 -3.26
N HIS A 113 1.23 -10.01 -2.98
CA HIS A 113 1.06 -11.33 -3.60
C HIS A 113 0.65 -12.46 -2.65
N LEU A 114 0.30 -12.14 -1.40
CA LEU A 114 -0.13 -13.10 -0.38
C LEU A 114 -1.57 -13.60 -0.55
#